data_AF-A0A7L4YBQ7-F1
#
_entry.id   AF-A0A7L4YBQ7-F1
#
_cell.length_a   1.000
_cell.length_b   1.000
_cell.length_c   1.000
_cell.angle_alpha   90.00
_cell.angle_beta   90.00
_cell.angle_gamma   90.00
#
_symmetry.space_group_name_H-M   'P 1'
#
loop_
_entity.id
_entity.type
_entity.pdbx_description
1 polymer ?
#
loop_
_entity_poly.entity_id
_entity_poly.type
_entity_poly.pdbx_seq_one_letter_code
_entity_poly.pdbx_strand_id
1 'polypeptide(L)'
;MAVDITGHDHGRVTTQVTWENDKDFVDERVAATVNAVSADGRRTEGPWMLVRDPSDKKRFTTAEALPPGRWKVSVEVGHPALGRDEEDITVAATERTKTPPPPPAPASHPPTATTAAAEAPPRLPGTAVAAGGVLLAGGAAAVLIVRNKRRGRT
;
A
#
# COMPACT_ATOMS: atom_id res chain seq x y z
N MET A 1 11.35 18.38 22.93
CA MET A 1 12.07 17.22 22.35
C MET A 1 12.36 17.55 20.90
N ALA A 2 13.51 17.17 20.36
CA ALA A 2 13.83 17.46 18.96
C ALA A 2 13.60 16.21 18.09
N VAL A 3 12.94 16.43 16.96
CA VAL A 3 12.63 15.43 15.94
C VAL A 3 13.22 15.95 14.64
N ASP A 4 13.89 15.08 13.89
CA ASP A 4 14.51 15.43 12.61
C ASP A 4 14.21 14.34 11.59
N ILE A 5 13.46 14.69 10.54
CA ILE A 5 13.19 13.81 9.41
C ILE A 5 14.43 13.80 8.51
N THR A 6 15.28 12.82 8.74
CA THR A 6 16.51 12.60 7.95
C THR A 6 16.27 12.15 6.50
N GLY A 7 15.03 11.76 6.15
CA GLY A 7 14.67 11.34 4.80
C GLY A 7 13.84 10.05 4.75
N HIS A 8 14.17 9.16 3.83
CA HIS A 8 13.49 7.88 3.65
C HIS A 8 14.40 6.79 3.08
N ASP A 9 14.08 5.52 3.37
CA ASP A 9 14.66 4.33 2.75
C ASP A 9 13.54 3.50 2.10
N HIS A 10 13.59 3.33 0.77
CA HIS A 10 12.56 2.61 0.01
C HIS A 10 11.11 3.03 0.30
N GLY A 11 10.91 4.32 0.58
CA GLY A 11 9.62 4.93 0.93
C GLY A 11 9.30 4.89 2.43
N ARG A 12 10.05 4.16 3.25
CA ARG A 12 9.90 4.20 4.71
C ARG A 12 10.57 5.46 5.24
N VAL A 13 9.83 6.28 5.96
CA VAL A 13 10.36 7.54 6.51
C VAL A 13 11.42 7.20 7.56
N THR A 14 12.53 7.93 7.58
CA THR A 14 13.61 7.80 8.55
C THR A 14 13.73 9.06 9.38
N THR A 15 13.82 8.91 10.70
CA THR A 15 13.79 10.03 11.64
C THR A 15 14.80 9.81 12.75
N GLN A 16 15.38 10.89 13.24
CA GLN A 16 16.15 10.93 14.47
C GLN A 16 15.38 11.66 15.55
N VAL A 17 15.46 11.14 16.77
CA VAL A 17 14.80 11.72 17.93
C VAL A 17 15.85 11.96 19.00
N THR A 18 15.95 13.21 19.44
CA THR A 18 16.97 13.65 20.41
C THR A 18 16.36 14.44 21.56
N TRP A 19 17.02 14.37 22.71
CA TRP A 19 16.72 15.24 23.84
C TRP A 19 17.04 16.68 23.49
N GLU A 20 16.14 17.59 23.83
CA GLU A 20 16.26 18.99 23.40
C GLU A 20 17.46 19.70 24.02
N ASN A 21 17.77 19.38 25.28
CA ASN A 21 18.84 20.00 26.05
C ASN A 21 20.23 19.54 25.58
N ASP A 22 20.45 18.23 25.52
CA ASP A 22 21.79 17.65 25.36
C ASP A 22 22.07 17.13 23.94
N LYS A 23 21.04 17.07 23.08
CA LYS A 23 21.07 16.48 21.73
C LYS A 23 21.42 14.99 21.70
N ASP A 24 21.40 14.33 22.85
CA ASP A 24 21.56 12.89 22.94
C ASP A 24 20.38 12.15 22.31
N PHE A 25 20.67 11.01 21.68
CA PHE A 25 19.64 10.16 21.08
C PHE A 25 18.75 9.56 22.16
N VAL A 26 17.44 9.58 21.92
CA VAL A 26 16.48 8.94 22.81
C VAL A 26 16.62 7.43 22.68
N ASP A 27 16.99 6.73 23.76
CA ASP A 27 17.17 5.28 23.82
C ASP A 27 15.91 4.54 24.31
N GLU A 28 14.95 5.25 24.89
CA GLU A 28 13.68 4.72 25.36
C GLU A 28 12.60 4.59 24.26
N ARG A 29 11.40 4.15 24.67
CA ARG A 29 10.27 3.99 23.76
C ARG A 29 9.69 5.36 23.41
N VAL A 30 9.73 5.68 22.12
CA VAL A 30 9.09 6.87 21.57
C VAL A 30 7.69 6.53 21.05
N ALA A 31 6.67 7.26 21.50
CA ALA A 31 5.34 7.18 20.92
C ALA A 31 5.19 8.30 19.89
N ALA A 32 5.41 7.96 18.62
CA ALA A 32 5.36 8.92 17.52
C ALA A 32 4.57 8.39 16.33
N THR A 33 3.90 9.31 15.65
CA THR A 33 3.10 9.04 14.47
C THR A 33 3.62 9.83 13.28
N VAL A 34 3.54 9.22 12.11
CA VAL A 34 3.90 9.81 10.83
C VAL A 34 2.65 9.94 9.98
N ASN A 35 2.41 11.14 9.47
CA ASN A 35 1.40 11.38 8.45
C ASN A 35 2.10 11.92 7.21
N ALA A 36 1.58 11.58 6.03
CA ALA A 36 2.08 12.13 4.79
C ALA A 36 0.92 12.61 3.94
N VAL A 37 1.08 13.79 3.36
CA VAL A 37 0.10 14.39 2.45
C VAL A 37 0.80 14.62 1.12
N SER A 38 0.19 14.19 0.03
CA SER A 38 0.74 14.44 -1.31
C SER A 38 0.91 15.94 -1.55
N ALA A 39 1.88 16.35 -2.36
CA ALA A 39 2.13 17.76 -2.66
C ALA A 39 0.90 18.54 -3.19
N ASP A 40 -0.06 17.85 -3.83
CA ASP A 40 -1.33 18.41 -4.32
C ASP A 40 -2.49 18.32 -3.29
N GLY A 41 -2.23 17.81 -2.09
CA GLY A 41 -3.20 17.69 -1.00
C GLY A 41 -4.30 16.65 -1.21
N ARG A 42 -4.26 15.86 -2.30
CA ARG A 42 -5.34 14.93 -2.68
C ARG A 42 -5.24 13.55 -2.04
N ARG A 43 -4.03 13.13 -1.67
CA ARG A 43 -3.76 11.83 -1.06
C ARG A 43 -3.14 12.04 0.30
N THR A 44 -3.53 11.18 1.22
CA THR A 44 -2.98 11.13 2.57
C THR A 44 -2.62 9.69 2.88
N GLU A 45 -1.45 9.49 3.45
CA GLU A 45 -0.94 8.21 3.92
C GLU A 45 -0.63 8.31 5.42
N GLY A 46 -0.72 7.20 6.13
CA GLY A 46 -0.68 7.17 7.61
C GLY A 46 -2.07 7.41 8.25
N PRO A 47 -2.13 7.58 9.59
CA PRO A 47 -1.00 7.68 10.51
C PRO A 47 -0.27 6.35 10.72
N TRP A 48 1.05 6.35 10.57
CA TRP A 48 1.91 5.20 10.86
C TRP A 48 2.70 5.40 12.14
N MET A 49 2.98 4.32 12.85
CA MET A 49 3.83 4.40 14.03
C MET A 49 5.31 4.43 13.63
N LEU A 50 6.09 5.29 14.26
CA LEU A 50 7.55 5.14 14.25
C LEU A 50 7.96 3.97 15.13
N VAL A 51 8.79 3.10 14.56
CA VAL A 51 9.42 1.99 15.26
C VAL A 51 10.94 2.17 15.24
N ARG A 52 11.64 1.54 16.18
CA ARG A 52 13.11 1.54 16.18
C ARG A 52 13.61 0.90 14.89
N ASP A 53 14.58 1.53 14.21
CA ASP A 53 15.23 0.89 13.08
C ASP A 53 16.04 -0.33 13.58
N PRO A 54 15.80 -1.54 13.05
CA PRO A 54 16.55 -2.73 13.45
C PRO A 54 18.03 -2.65 13.03
N SER A 55 18.36 -1.86 12.01
CA SER A 55 19.71 -1.68 11.47
C SER A 55 20.50 -0.63 12.23
N ASP A 56 19.82 0.34 12.85
CA ASP A 56 20.44 1.42 13.60
C ASP A 56 19.60 1.83 14.79
N LYS A 57 20.08 1.50 15.99
CA LYS A 57 19.41 1.86 17.22
C LYS A 57 19.27 3.38 17.37
N LYS A 58 20.05 4.24 16.73
CA LYS A 58 19.89 5.70 16.88
C LYS A 58 18.79 6.30 16.00
N ARG A 59 18.22 5.49 15.10
CA ARG A 59 17.19 5.91 14.15
C ARG A 59 15.86 5.23 14.42
N PHE A 60 14.82 5.89 13.94
CA PHE A 60 13.47 5.38 13.89
C PHE A 60 13.00 5.37 12.44
N THR A 61 12.14 4.42 12.12
CA THR A 61 11.58 4.28 10.77
C THR A 61 10.13 3.83 10.82
N THR A 62 9.40 3.98 9.72
CA THR A 62 8.05 3.44 9.55
C THR A 62 8.08 1.98 9.10
N ALA A 63 7.11 1.18 9.54
CA ALA A 63 6.94 -0.19 9.05
C ALA A 63 6.38 -0.21 7.62
N GLU A 64 5.58 0.81 7.29
CA GLU A 64 4.95 1.05 6.01
C GLU A 64 5.83 1.98 5.15
N ALA A 65 5.72 1.81 3.83
CA ALA A 65 6.44 2.61 2.85
C ALA A 65 5.47 3.52 2.09
N LEU A 66 5.88 4.77 1.89
CA LEU A 66 5.22 5.72 1.02
C LEU A 66 5.24 5.23 -0.43
N PRO A 67 4.10 5.33 -1.15
CA PRO A 67 4.10 5.11 -2.59
C PRO A 67 4.99 6.11 -3.33
N PRO A 68 5.45 5.79 -4.55
CA PRO A 68 6.18 6.74 -5.38
C PRO A 68 5.43 8.05 -5.58
N GLY A 69 6.12 9.17 -5.41
CA GLY A 69 5.53 10.51 -5.48
C GLY A 69 6.21 11.53 -4.59
N ARG A 70 5.67 12.75 -4.59
CA ARG A 70 6.09 13.84 -3.69
C ARG A 70 5.11 13.94 -2.52
N TRP A 71 5.65 13.94 -1.32
CA TRP A 71 4.92 13.88 -0.08
C TRP A 71 5.46 14.92 0.89
N LYS A 72 4.57 15.67 1.51
CA LYS A 72 4.83 16.47 2.69
C LYS A 72 4.57 15.59 3.90
N VAL A 73 5.64 15.21 4.60
CA VAL A 73 5.62 14.27 5.72
C VAL A 73 5.68 15.07 7.01
N SER A 74 4.78 14.76 7.95
CA SER A 74 4.81 15.30 9.31
C SER A 74 4.97 14.17 10.32
N VAL A 75 5.89 14.37 11.26
CA VAL A 75 6.10 13.48 12.39
C VAL A 75 5.68 14.19 13.65
N GLU A 76 4.82 13.56 14.45
CA GLU A 76 4.37 14.06 15.73
C GLU A 76 4.72 13.05 16.82
N VAL A 77 5.44 13.51 17.85
CA VAL A 77 5.82 12.68 19.00
C VAL A 77 5.02 13.12 20.21
N GLY A 78 4.38 12.15 20.88
CA GLY A 78 3.58 12.33 22.08
C GLY A 78 4.28 11.92 23.39
N HIS A 79 5.31 11.07 23.30
CA HIS A 79 6.06 10.54 24.45
C HIS A 79 7.50 10.20 24.04
N PRO A 80 8.53 10.47 24.87
CA PRO A 80 8.49 10.91 26.28
C PRO A 80 8.10 12.38 26.50
N ALA A 81 8.30 13.21 25.49
CA ALA A 81 7.92 14.61 25.47
C ALA A 81 7.39 14.97 24.09
N LEU A 82 6.66 16.08 24.01
CA LEU A 82 6.12 16.55 22.75
C LEU A 82 7.24 17.02 21.80
N GLY A 83 7.12 16.66 20.54
CA GLY A 83 8.00 17.09 19.46
C GLY A 83 7.30 16.95 18.12
N ARG A 84 7.69 17.76 17.14
CA ARG A 84 7.15 17.71 15.79
C ARG A 84 8.21 18.11 14.79
N ASP A 85 8.18 17.49 13.63
CA ASP A 85 8.94 17.90 12.47
C ASP A 85 8.16 17.68 11.17
N GLU A 86 8.54 18.39 10.11
CA GLU A 86 7.86 18.34 8.82
C GLU A 86 8.84 18.57 7.66
N GLU A 87 8.82 17.66 6.68
CA GLU A 87 9.81 17.61 5.60
C GLU A 87 9.13 17.18 4.28
N ASP A 88 9.59 17.73 3.16
CA ASP A 88 9.16 17.31 1.81
C ASP A 88 10.04 16.16 1.29
N ILE A 89 9.42 14.99 1.06
CA ILE A 89 10.08 13.78 0.61
C ILE A 89 9.64 13.43 -0.82
N THR A 90 10.61 13.12 -1.69
CA THR A 90 10.35 12.56 -3.02
C THR A 90 10.74 11.09 -3.05
N VAL A 91 9.75 10.21 -3.23
CA VAL A 91 9.95 8.76 -3.37
C VAL A 91 9.98 8.41 -4.85
N ALA A 92 11.11 7.89 -5.32
CA ALA A 92 11.26 7.45 -6.70
C ALA A 92 10.43 6.18 -6.97
N ALA A 93 9.91 6.05 -8.19
CA ALA A 93 9.33 4.81 -8.64
C ALA A 93 10.45 3.82 -8.96
N THR A 94 10.55 2.73 -8.20
CA THR A 94 11.44 1.62 -8.59
C THR A 94 10.87 0.98 -9.85
N GLU A 95 11.60 1.06 -10.96
CA GLU A 95 11.25 0.32 -12.17
C GLU A 95 11.30 -1.18 -11.84
N ARG A 96 10.13 -1.81 -11.69
CA ARG A 96 10.05 -3.28 -11.73
C ARG A 96 10.31 -3.68 -13.17
N THR A 97 11.52 -4.14 -13.48
CA THR A 97 11.83 -4.78 -14.76
C THR A 97 10.80 -5.90 -14.98
N LYS A 98 9.85 -5.67 -15.90
CA LYS A 98 8.94 -6.73 -16.35
C LYS A 98 9.80 -7.78 -17.02
N THR A 99 9.98 -8.93 -16.37
CA THR A 99 10.54 -10.10 -17.04
C THR A 99 9.59 -10.46 -18.19
N PRO A 100 10.05 -10.48 -19.45
CA PRO A 100 9.20 -10.86 -20.56
C PRO A 100 8.70 -12.30 -20.36
N PRO A 101 7.44 -12.61 -20.70
CA PRO A 101 6.93 -13.97 -20.60
C PRO A 101 7.79 -14.92 -21.46
N PRO A 102 7.99 -16.17 -21.02
CA PRO A 102 8.73 -17.15 -21.81
C PRO A 102 8.05 -17.34 -23.18
N PRO A 103 8.82 -17.60 -24.25
CA PRO A 103 8.26 -17.81 -25.58
C PRO A 103 7.28 -19.00 -25.58
N PRO A 104 6.20 -18.95 -26.38
CA PRO A 104 5.25 -20.05 -26.48
C PRO A 104 5.97 -21.31 -26.97
N ALA A 105 5.65 -22.45 -26.34
CA ALA A 105 6.17 -23.75 -26.75
C ALA A 105 5.68 -24.11 -28.16
N PRO A 106 6.51 -24.76 -29.00
CA PRO A 106 6.11 -25.18 -30.34
C PRO A 106 4.97 -26.20 -30.26
N ALA A 107 3.92 -25.98 -31.05
CA ALA A 107 2.81 -26.92 -31.17
C ALA A 107 3.25 -28.16 -31.95
N SER A 108 3.20 -29.33 -31.32
CA SER A 108 3.36 -30.61 -32.02
C SER A 108 2.11 -30.87 -32.87
N HIS A 109 2.28 -30.88 -34.19
CA HIS A 109 1.24 -31.27 -35.14
C HIS A 109 0.96 -32.78 -35.02
N PRO A 110 -0.30 -33.23 -34.91
CA PRO A 110 -0.62 -34.65 -35.00
C PRO A 110 -0.48 -35.15 -36.45
N PRO A 111 -0.04 -36.40 -36.67
CA PRO A 111 0.07 -36.98 -38.00
C PRO A 111 -1.32 -37.18 -38.64
N THR A 112 -1.41 -36.82 -39.92
CA THR A 112 -2.59 -37.02 -40.77
C THR A 112 -2.81 -38.52 -41.00
N ALA A 113 -3.93 -39.07 -40.51
CA ALA A 113 -4.41 -40.39 -40.88
C ALA A 113 -5.36 -40.27 -42.09
N THR A 114 -5.08 -41.05 -43.13
CA THR A 114 -5.79 -41.12 -44.41
C THR A 114 -6.57 -42.44 -44.50
N THR A 115 -7.85 -42.35 -44.94
CA THR A 115 -8.71 -43.42 -45.54
C THR A 115 -9.33 -44.43 -44.54
N ALA A 116 -10.60 -44.89 -44.60
CA ALA A 116 -11.59 -45.02 -45.68
C ALA A 116 -13.05 -45.00 -45.14
N ALA A 117 -14.01 -44.85 -46.05
CA ALA A 117 -15.46 -44.79 -45.86
C ALA A 117 -16.13 -46.14 -45.50
N ALA A 118 -17.30 -46.09 -44.83
CA ALA A 118 -18.58 -46.67 -45.30
C ALA A 118 -19.73 -46.60 -44.26
N GLU A 119 -20.92 -46.29 -44.78
CA GLU A 119 -22.28 -46.68 -44.37
C GLU A 119 -23.03 -46.02 -43.17
N ALA A 120 -24.16 -45.40 -43.51
CA ALA A 120 -25.33 -45.07 -42.66
C ALA A 120 -26.41 -46.18 -42.84
N PRO A 121 -27.55 -46.31 -42.09
CA PRO A 121 -28.35 -45.28 -41.40
C PRO A 121 -29.05 -45.79 -40.07
N PRO A 122 -30.28 -45.35 -39.65
CA PRO A 122 -30.72 -44.05 -39.09
C PRO A 122 -31.37 -44.17 -37.67
N ARG A 123 -31.63 -43.05 -36.97
CA ARG A 123 -32.90 -42.71 -36.23
C ARG A 123 -32.77 -41.43 -35.34
N LEU A 124 -33.80 -40.58 -35.42
CA LEU A 124 -34.10 -39.30 -34.71
C LEU A 124 -34.63 -39.55 -33.26
N PRO A 125 -35.18 -38.56 -32.51
CA PRO A 125 -34.78 -37.19 -32.14
C PRO A 125 -34.83 -36.95 -30.58
N GLY A 126 -34.37 -35.80 -30.07
CA GLY A 126 -34.65 -35.44 -28.65
C GLY A 126 -34.05 -34.13 -28.14
N THR A 127 -34.86 -33.06 -28.20
CA THR A 127 -35.01 -31.91 -27.25
C THR A 127 -33.99 -31.77 -26.10
N ALA A 128 -33.22 -30.68 -25.97
CA ALA A 128 -33.55 -29.30 -25.59
C ALA A 128 -33.60 -29.01 -24.06
N VAL A 129 -33.17 -27.79 -23.69
CA VAL A 129 -33.45 -27.02 -22.44
C VAL A 129 -32.54 -27.42 -21.24
N ALA A 130 -32.03 -26.58 -20.32
CA ALA A 130 -32.13 -25.17 -19.88
C ALA A 130 -30.88 -24.88 -19.00
N ALA A 131 -30.28 -23.69 -18.97
CA ALA A 131 -30.65 -22.49 -18.20
C ALA A 131 -30.25 -22.48 -16.71
N GLY A 132 -29.80 -21.29 -16.25
CA GLY A 132 -29.62 -20.89 -14.85
C GLY A 132 -28.14 -20.67 -14.49
N GLY A 133 -27.58 -19.46 -14.35
CA GLY A 133 -28.19 -18.19 -13.98
C GLY A 133 -28.34 -18.10 -12.46
N VAL A 134 -27.32 -17.59 -11.75
CA VAL A 134 -27.43 -17.18 -10.34
C VAL A 134 -26.81 -15.80 -10.17
N LEU A 135 -27.70 -14.81 -10.03
CA LEU A 135 -27.48 -13.51 -9.40
C LEU A 135 -27.62 -13.71 -7.88
N LEU A 136 -26.71 -13.13 -7.09
CA LEU A 136 -27.04 -12.71 -5.73
C LEU A 136 -26.43 -11.34 -5.42
N ALA A 137 -27.35 -10.44 -5.08
CA ALA A 137 -27.16 -9.05 -4.72
C ALA A 137 -26.97 -8.88 -3.21
N GLY A 138 -26.49 -7.70 -2.82
CA GLY A 138 -26.95 -7.03 -1.61
C GLY A 138 -25.93 -6.94 -0.47
N GLY A 139 -25.76 -5.71 0.03
CA GLY A 139 -25.10 -5.46 1.32
C GLY A 139 -24.65 -4.00 1.50
N ALA A 140 -25.58 -3.13 1.91
CA ALA A 140 -25.35 -1.74 2.28
C ALA A 140 -24.72 -1.60 3.68
N ALA A 141 -23.99 -0.51 3.94
CA ALA A 141 -24.00 0.16 5.24
C ALA A 141 -23.41 1.58 5.14
N ALA A 142 -24.28 2.58 5.32
CA ALA A 142 -23.91 3.96 5.61
C ALA A 142 -23.58 4.09 7.10
N VAL A 143 -22.56 4.88 7.44
CA VAL A 143 -22.42 5.44 8.80
C VAL A 143 -22.15 6.93 8.70
N LEU A 144 -23.20 7.69 9.01
CA LEU A 144 -23.19 9.11 9.37
C LEU A 144 -22.44 9.27 10.71
N ILE A 145 -21.44 10.14 10.75
CA ILE A 145 -21.02 10.77 12.02
C ILE A 145 -21.17 12.28 11.88
N VAL A 146 -22.15 12.79 12.62
CA VAL A 146 -22.51 14.18 12.79
C VAL A 146 -21.95 14.67 14.13
N ARG A 147 -21.44 15.91 14.12
CA ARG A 147 -21.20 16.84 15.26
C ARG A 147 -20.03 16.46 16.19
N ASN A 148 -19.23 17.42 16.67
CA ASN A 148 -19.74 18.58 17.40
C ASN A 148 -18.83 19.82 17.36
N LYS A 149 -19.51 20.93 17.11
CA LYS A 149 -19.08 22.32 17.22
C LYS A 149 -18.78 22.67 18.68
N ARG A 150 -17.57 23.18 18.98
CA ARG A 150 -17.40 24.14 20.10
C ARG A 150 -16.44 25.25 19.71
N ARG A 151 -17.01 26.46 19.75
CA ARG A 151 -16.35 27.76 19.70
C ARG A 151 -15.72 28.06 21.07
N GLY A 152 -14.62 28.78 21.07
CA GLY A 152 -14.03 29.52 22.20
C GLY A 152 -12.64 29.97 21.76
N ARG A 153 -12.44 31.18 21.25
CA ARG A 153 -12.33 32.48 21.94
C ARG A 153 -11.15 32.52 22.90
N THR A 154 -10.04 33.06 22.41
CA THR A 154 -9.15 34.02 23.09
C THR A 154 -8.41 34.77 22.01
#